data_AF-A0A498SK00-F1
#
_entry.id   AF-A0A498SK00-F1
#
_cell.length_a   1.000
_cell.length_b   1.000
_cell.length_c   1.000
_cell.angle_alpha   90.00
_cell.angle_beta   90.00
_cell.angle_gamma   90.00
#
_symmetry.space_group_name_H-M   'P 1'
#
loop_
_entity.id
_entity.type
_entity.pdbx_description
1 polymer ?
#
loop_
_entity_poly.entity_id
_entity_poly.type
_entity_poly.pdbx_seq_one_letter_code
_entity_poly.pdbx_strand_id
1 'polypeptide(L)'
;MRNICRLRDFPERVKSKGFLSSVFDIEVLPALPVLELKTSLSRAPISEDDVEPTAEITVYSGQTFEHSVSLVNTSETITIRNVNLVVRQPKVCGGPCMIEIANTEWLEDNVNSIQLKRIEPLERKQIKFRIFGIDPSAMAEDDSQKERNRDAEV
;
A
#
# COMPACT_ATOMS: atom_id res chain seq x y z
N MET A 1 15.68 9.49 18.53
CA MET A 1 15.97 8.87 19.84
C MET A 1 16.63 7.53 19.54
N ARG A 2 17.85 7.26 20.00
CA ARG A 2 18.52 5.96 19.80
C ARG A 2 18.35 5.15 21.09
N ASN A 3 17.65 4.02 21.02
CA ASN A 3 17.53 3.08 22.14
C ASN A 3 18.68 2.07 22.03
N ILE A 4 19.79 2.35 22.71
CA ILE A 4 20.96 1.46 22.72
C ILE A 4 20.93 0.68 24.03
N CYS A 5 20.75 -0.63 23.93
CA CYS A 5 20.83 -1.55 25.06
C CYS A 5 22.21 -2.22 25.06
N ARG A 6 22.80 -2.38 26.24
CA ARG A 6 24.09 -3.08 26.41
C ARG A 6 23.87 -4.38 27.14
N LEU A 7 24.12 -5.50 26.47
CA LEU A 7 24.22 -6.78 27.14
C LEU A 7 25.64 -6.97 27.65
N ARG A 8 25.77 -7.21 28.96
CA ARG A 8 27.01 -7.70 29.55
C ARG A 8 26.85 -9.19 29.79
N ASP A 9 27.79 -9.97 29.28
CA ASP A 9 27.97 -11.33 29.80
C ASP A 9 28.36 -11.24 31.28
N PHE A 10 27.52 -11.77 32.17
CA PHE A 10 27.91 -12.08 33.55
C PHE A 10 28.25 -13.57 33.62
N PRO A 11 29.52 -13.97 33.51
CA PRO A 11 29.94 -15.23 34.10
C PRO A 11 30.19 -14.96 35.58
N GLU A 12 29.30 -15.41 36.46
CA GLU A 12 29.55 -15.42 37.91
C GLU A 12 30.79 -16.27 38.30
N ARG A 13 31.47 -16.93 37.35
CA ARG A 13 32.55 -17.86 37.66
C ARG A 13 33.70 -17.90 36.65
N VAL A 14 34.28 -16.79 36.19
CA VAL A 14 35.70 -16.85 35.77
C VAL A 14 36.42 -15.53 36.03
N LYS A 15 37.07 -15.43 37.20
CA LYS A 15 38.19 -14.51 37.41
C LYS A 15 39.44 -15.13 36.76
N SER A 16 39.58 -15.02 35.45
CA SER A 16 40.86 -15.29 34.78
C SER A 16 41.43 -14.00 34.22
N LYS A 17 42.68 -13.72 34.61
CA LYS A 17 43.49 -12.58 34.18
C LYS A 17 43.44 -12.41 32.66
N GLY A 18 43.11 -11.20 32.21
CA GLY A 18 43.18 -10.82 30.80
C GLY A 18 41.81 -10.42 30.26
N PHE A 19 41.57 -9.11 30.23
CA PHE A 19 40.48 -8.40 29.53
C PHE A 19 40.12 -9.14 28.23
N LEU A 20 38.85 -9.46 27.96
CA LEU A 20 37.84 -8.52 27.47
C LEU A 20 36.45 -8.96 27.96
N SER A 21 35.75 -8.07 28.70
CA SER A 21 34.30 -8.15 28.80
C SER A 21 33.73 -7.89 27.40
N SER A 22 33.14 -8.90 26.76
CA SER A 22 32.37 -8.71 25.53
C SER A 22 31.12 -7.91 25.88
N VAL A 23 31.18 -6.60 25.69
CA VAL A 23 30.01 -5.73 25.72
C VAL A 23 29.44 -5.70 24.31
N PHE A 24 28.23 -6.23 24.14
CA PHE A 24 27.51 -6.11 22.87
C PHE A 24 26.61 -4.89 22.94
N ASP A 25 26.78 -3.98 21.99
CA ASP A 25 25.85 -2.86 21.77
C ASP A 25 24.71 -3.36 20.87
N ILE A 26 23.48 -3.30 21.39
CA ILE A 26 22.25 -3.64 20.66
C ILE A 26 21.50 -2.35 20.39
N GLU A 27 21.25 -2.04 19.12
CA GLU A 27 20.36 -0.96 18.72
C GLU A 27 18.94 -1.51 18.55
N VAL A 28 18.02 -1.02 19.37
CA VAL A 28 16.59 -1.35 19.26
C VAL A 28 15.93 -0.30 18.39
N LEU A 29 15.52 -0.70 17.19
CA LEU A 29 14.76 0.16 16.29
C LEU A 29 13.33 0.33 16.82
N PRO A 30 12.72 1.53 16.67
CA PRO A 30 11.32 1.71 16.99
C PRO A 30 10.45 0.84 16.09
N ALA A 31 9.29 0.43 16.60
CA ALA A 31 8.29 -0.23 15.78
C ALA A 31 7.90 0.67 14.59
N LEU A 32 7.74 0.04 13.42
CA LEU A 32 7.32 0.73 12.20
C LEU A 32 5.80 0.58 12.04
N PRO A 33 5.11 1.61 11.52
CA PRO A 33 3.70 1.49 11.18
C PRO A 33 3.49 0.47 10.06
N VAL A 34 2.41 -0.29 10.16
CA VAL A 34 2.01 -1.27 9.16
C VAL A 34 0.62 -0.92 8.64
N LEU A 35 0.53 -0.61 7.36
CA LEU A 35 -0.71 -0.35 6.65
C LEU A 35 -1.04 -1.54 5.75
N GLU A 36 -2.20 -2.14 5.96
CA GLU A 36 -2.71 -3.25 5.16
C GLU A 36 -3.83 -2.78 4.23
N LEU A 37 -3.76 -3.17 2.96
CA LEU A 37 -4.79 -2.93 1.96
C LEU A 37 -5.61 -4.21 1.76
N LYS A 38 -6.92 -4.16 2.02
CA LYS A 38 -7.85 -5.25 1.72
C LYS A 38 -8.80 -4.82 0.61
N THR A 39 -9.10 -5.72 -0.32
CA THR A 39 -10.04 -5.44 -1.41
C THR A 39 -11.17 -6.47 -1.41
N SER A 40 -12.37 -6.06 -1.86
CA SER A 40 -13.47 -7.00 -2.15
C SER A 40 -13.34 -7.67 -3.52
N LEU A 41 -12.34 -7.30 -4.32
CA LEU A 41 -12.03 -7.98 -5.57
C LEU A 41 -11.47 -9.39 -5.30
N SER A 42 -11.78 -10.32 -6.20
CA SER A 42 -11.18 -11.65 -6.20
C SER A 42 -9.68 -11.57 -6.42
N ARG A 43 -8.93 -12.41 -5.70
CA ARG A 43 -7.50 -12.59 -5.96
C ARG A 43 -7.30 -13.07 -7.39
N ALA A 44 -6.33 -12.49 -8.10
CA ALA A 44 -5.97 -12.95 -9.43
C ALA A 44 -5.33 -14.35 -9.36
N PRO A 45 -5.45 -15.16 -10.43
CA PRO A 45 -4.69 -16.39 -10.57
C PRO A 45 -3.20 -16.12 -10.36
N ILE A 46 -2.54 -16.94 -9.54
CA ILE A 46 -1.13 -16.75 -9.19
C ILE A 46 -0.29 -17.19 -10.38
N SER A 47 0.43 -16.28 -11.03
CA SER A 47 1.49 -16.62 -11.98
C SER A 47 2.86 -16.66 -11.28
N GLU A 48 3.82 -17.40 -11.82
CA GLU A 48 5.18 -17.51 -11.24
C GLU A 48 5.95 -16.16 -11.30
N ASP A 49 5.49 -15.22 -12.12
CA ASP A 49 6.07 -13.89 -12.32
C ASP A 49 5.45 -12.81 -11.39
N ASP A 50 4.35 -13.11 -10.69
CA ASP A 50 3.66 -12.14 -9.83
C ASP A 50 4.36 -12.00 -8.47
N VAL A 51 5.22 -10.99 -8.36
CA VAL A 51 5.87 -10.62 -7.09
C VAL A 51 4.92 -9.82 -6.17
N GLU A 52 3.90 -9.17 -6.74
CA GLU A 52 2.97 -8.31 -6.00
C GLU A 52 1.56 -8.96 -5.87
N PRO A 53 0.86 -8.74 -4.74
CA PRO A 53 -0.49 -9.26 -4.56
C PRO A 53 -1.47 -8.59 -5.53
N THR A 54 -1.93 -9.35 -6.52
CA THR A 54 -2.88 -8.90 -7.55
C THR A 54 -4.30 -9.38 -7.27
N ALA A 55 -5.27 -8.52 -7.59
CA ALA A 55 -6.69 -8.83 -7.57
C ALA A 55 -7.29 -8.36 -8.90
N GLU A 56 -8.17 -9.16 -9.49
CA GLU A 56 -8.71 -8.90 -10.82
C GLU A 56 -10.22 -9.12 -10.87
N ILE A 57 -10.83 -8.44 -11.84
CA ILE A 57 -12.21 -8.64 -12.24
C ILE A 57 -12.32 -8.43 -13.74
N THR A 58 -13.14 -9.25 -14.39
CA THR A 58 -13.52 -9.04 -15.80
C THR A 58 -14.83 -8.27 -15.82
N VAL A 59 -14.85 -7.15 -16.56
CA VAL A 59 -16.04 -6.32 -16.76
C VAL A 59 -16.39 -6.25 -18.24
N TYR A 60 -17.68 -6.28 -18.57
CA TYR A 60 -18.15 -6.18 -19.95
C TYR A 60 -18.78 -4.81 -20.22
N SER A 61 -18.70 -4.34 -21.47
CA SER A 61 -19.23 -3.05 -21.89
C SER A 61 -20.66 -2.81 -21.41
N GLY A 62 -20.89 -1.67 -20.74
CA GLY A 62 -22.18 -1.28 -20.17
C GLY A 62 -22.47 -1.82 -18.76
N GLN A 63 -21.61 -2.67 -18.20
CA GLN A 63 -21.75 -3.13 -16.82
C GLN A 63 -21.12 -2.16 -15.82
N THR A 64 -21.64 -2.15 -14.60
CA THR A 64 -21.09 -1.39 -13.47
C THR A 64 -21.01 -2.29 -12.25
N PHE A 65 -19.84 -2.32 -11.61
CA PHE A 65 -19.59 -3.12 -10.41
C PHE A 65 -19.15 -2.24 -9.25
N GLU A 66 -19.84 -2.33 -8.12
CA GLU A 66 -19.43 -1.66 -6.88
C GLU A 66 -18.48 -2.57 -6.10
N HIS A 67 -17.31 -2.05 -5.77
CA HIS A 67 -16.32 -2.71 -4.94
C HIS A 67 -15.84 -1.80 -3.82
N SER A 68 -15.12 -2.38 -2.87
CA SER A 68 -14.53 -1.63 -1.78
C SER A 68 -13.10 -2.05 -1.50
N VAL A 69 -12.30 -1.06 -1.15
CA VAL A 69 -10.97 -1.23 -0.60
C VAL A 69 -10.99 -0.75 0.85
N SER A 70 -10.31 -1.45 1.73
CA SER A 70 -10.16 -1.10 3.14
C SER A 70 -8.69 -0.89 3.45
N LEU A 71 -8.39 0.30 3.95
CA LEU A 71 -7.09 0.63 4.53
C LEU A 71 -7.17 0.34 6.02
N VAL A 72 -6.32 -0.56 6.51
CA VAL A 72 -6.31 -1.02 7.90
C VAL A 72 -4.94 -0.70 8.49
N ASN A 73 -4.92 0.10 9.54
CA ASN A 73 -3.72 0.25 10.36
C ASN A 73 -3.66 -0.95 11.32
N THR A 74 -2.76 -1.90 11.08
CA THR A 74 -2.63 -3.09 11.93
C THR A 74 -1.71 -2.86 13.13
N SER A 75 -1.09 -1.68 13.23
CA SER A 75 -0.29 -1.30 14.38
C SER A 75 -1.17 -1.00 15.59
N GLU A 76 -0.81 -1.55 16.74
CA GLU A 76 -1.57 -1.37 18.00
C GLU A 76 -1.34 -0.01 18.67
N THR A 77 -0.19 0.63 18.40
CA THR A 77 0.26 1.82 19.14
C THR A 77 0.65 3.00 18.25
N ILE A 78 0.76 2.81 16.94
CA ILE A 78 1.29 3.83 16.01
C ILE A 78 0.18 4.34 15.09
N THR A 79 -0.11 5.63 15.13
CA THR A 79 -0.98 6.31 14.16
C THR A 79 -0.25 6.53 12.83
N ILE A 80 -0.93 6.25 11.71
CA ILE A 80 -0.41 6.53 10.37
C ILE A 80 -0.97 7.87 9.90
N ARG A 81 -0.14 8.74 9.31
CA ARG A 81 -0.53 10.07 8.84
C ARG A 81 -0.25 10.22 7.34
N ASN A 82 -0.97 11.14 6.70
CA ASN A 82 -0.79 11.51 5.29
C ASN A 82 -0.88 10.29 4.35
N VAL A 83 -1.95 9.50 4.49
CA VAL A 83 -2.17 8.33 3.63
C VAL A 83 -2.80 8.80 2.33
N ASN A 84 -2.16 8.50 1.21
CA ASN A 84 -2.65 8.85 -0.12
C ASN A 84 -3.00 7.56 -0.88
N LEU A 85 -4.23 7.47 -1.36
CA LEU A 85 -4.69 6.43 -2.26
C LEU A 85 -4.89 7.04 -3.64
N VAL A 86 -4.13 6.56 -4.62
CA VAL A 86 -4.16 7.06 -6.01
C VAL A 86 -4.72 5.98 -6.92
N VAL A 87 -5.81 6.30 -7.63
CA VAL A 87 -6.38 5.42 -8.64
C VAL A 87 -5.72 5.73 -9.98
N ARG A 88 -4.88 4.80 -10.46
CA ARG A 88 -4.31 4.84 -11.81
C ARG A 88 -5.19 4.02 -12.74
N GLN A 89 -5.70 4.67 -13.78
CA GLN A 89 -6.60 4.05 -14.75
C GLN A 89 -6.28 4.57 -16.15
N PRO A 90 -6.51 3.77 -17.20
CA PRO A 90 -6.34 4.20 -18.58
C PRO A 90 -7.28 5.36 -18.92
N LYS A 91 -6.84 6.20 -19.85
CA LYS A 91 -7.68 7.26 -20.42
C LYS A 91 -8.71 6.65 -21.37
N VAL A 92 -9.89 7.25 -21.38
CA VAL A 92 -10.98 6.87 -22.27
C VAL A 92 -11.40 8.07 -23.12
N CYS A 93 -11.52 7.85 -24.43
CA CYS A 93 -11.92 8.83 -25.43
C CYS A 93 -13.43 9.10 -25.34
N GLY A 94 -13.81 9.96 -24.41
CA GLY A 94 -15.22 10.31 -24.17
C GLY A 94 -15.95 9.24 -23.36
N GLY A 95 -16.83 9.69 -22.46
CA GLY A 95 -17.53 8.82 -21.50
C GLY A 95 -16.98 8.93 -20.07
N PRO A 96 -17.57 8.19 -19.11
CA PRO A 96 -17.15 8.19 -17.72
C PRO A 96 -15.78 7.52 -17.55
N CYS A 97 -15.05 7.89 -16.49
CA CYS A 97 -13.83 7.17 -16.09
C CYS A 97 -14.12 5.69 -15.85
N MET A 98 -13.16 4.81 -16.13
CA MET A 98 -13.30 3.36 -15.90
C MET A 98 -13.50 3.03 -14.43
N ILE A 99 -12.87 3.80 -13.54
CA ILE A 99 -12.96 3.66 -12.09
C ILE A 99 -13.39 5.00 -11.51
N GLU A 100 -14.47 5.00 -10.74
CA GLU A 100 -14.96 6.16 -9.99
C GLU A 100 -14.95 5.87 -8.49
N ILE A 101 -14.45 6.80 -7.69
CA ILE A 101 -14.53 6.71 -6.24
C ILE A 101 -15.93 7.19 -5.80
N ALA A 102 -16.67 6.31 -5.12
CA ALA A 102 -18.03 6.61 -4.69
C ALA A 102 -18.08 7.43 -3.37
N ASN A 103 -17.01 7.41 -2.57
CA ASN A 103 -16.95 8.17 -1.32
C ASN A 103 -16.50 9.62 -1.59
N THR A 104 -17.46 10.54 -1.69
CA THR A 104 -17.20 11.96 -1.97
C THR A 104 -16.56 12.73 -0.81
N GLU A 105 -16.68 12.22 0.41
CA GLU A 105 -16.21 12.91 1.63
C GLU A 105 -14.67 12.93 1.80
N TRP A 106 -13.93 12.12 1.02
CA TRP A 106 -12.47 12.01 1.10
C TRP A 106 -11.75 12.44 -0.18
N LEU A 107 -12.48 12.98 -1.16
CA LEU A 107 -11.93 13.42 -2.44
C LEU A 107 -11.34 14.82 -2.33
N GLU A 108 -10.18 15.01 -2.95
CA GLU A 108 -9.65 16.35 -3.25
C GLU A 108 -10.14 16.81 -4.64
N ASP A 109 -9.77 18.03 -5.04
CA ASP A 109 -10.10 18.61 -6.36
C ASP A 109 -9.67 17.73 -7.55
N ASN A 110 -8.76 16.77 -7.32
CA ASN A 110 -8.42 15.71 -8.27
C ASN A 110 -9.30 14.46 -8.02
N VAL A 111 -10.21 14.20 -8.96
CA VAL A 111 -11.30 13.19 -8.90
C VAL A 111 -10.80 11.75 -8.64
N ASN A 112 -9.50 11.48 -8.83
CA ASN A 112 -8.92 10.12 -8.77
C ASN A 112 -7.98 9.85 -7.57
N SER A 113 -7.92 10.75 -6.58
CA SER A 113 -7.10 10.54 -5.39
C SER A 113 -7.87 10.80 -4.09
N ILE A 114 -7.56 9.99 -3.07
CA ILE A 114 -8.09 10.14 -1.72
C ILE A 114 -6.94 10.42 -0.77
N GLN A 115 -7.04 11.53 -0.04
CA GLN A 115 -6.09 11.88 0.99
C GLN A 115 -6.72 11.71 2.39
N LEU A 116 -6.20 10.76 3.15
CA LEU A 116 -6.57 10.58 4.55
C LEU A 116 -5.51 11.24 5.43
N LYS A 117 -5.93 12.24 6.22
CA LYS A 117 -5.03 12.94 7.15
C LYS A 117 -4.38 11.98 8.15
N ARG A 118 -5.14 11.01 8.66
CA ARG A 118 -4.66 10.00 9.60
C ARG A 118 -5.53 8.73 9.62
N ILE A 119 -4.92 7.64 10.05
CA ILE A 119 -5.57 6.37 10.41
C ILE A 119 -5.02 5.99 11.80
N GLU A 120 -5.89 5.99 12.81
CA GLU A 120 -5.53 5.65 14.19
C GLU A 120 -5.14 4.17 14.35
N PRO A 121 -4.47 3.78 15.45
CA PRO A 121 -4.13 2.38 15.70
C PRO A 121 -5.37 1.49 15.62
N LEU A 122 -5.24 0.35 14.91
CA LEU A 122 -6.32 -0.61 14.68
C LEU A 122 -7.54 -0.06 13.91
N GLU A 123 -7.48 1.18 13.40
CA GLU A 123 -8.56 1.78 12.64
C GLU A 123 -8.63 1.22 11.21
N ARG A 124 -9.87 1.10 10.71
CA ARG A 124 -10.19 0.72 9.33
C ARG A 124 -10.94 1.84 8.63
N LYS A 125 -10.46 2.26 7.47
CA LYS A 125 -11.17 3.15 6.54
C LYS A 125 -11.60 2.36 5.31
N GLN A 126 -12.90 2.36 5.03
CA GLN A 126 -13.45 1.71 3.84
C GLN A 126 -13.75 2.74 2.76
N ILE A 127 -13.22 2.50 1.57
CA ILE A 127 -13.42 3.30 0.37
C ILE A 127 -14.21 2.45 -0.62
N LYS A 128 -15.32 2.99 -1.13
CA LYS A 128 -16.07 2.36 -2.21
C LYS A 128 -15.69 2.97 -3.55
N PHE A 129 -15.66 2.14 -4.57
CA PHE A 129 -15.45 2.57 -5.94
C PHE A 129 -16.34 1.76 -6.89
N ARG A 130 -16.60 2.32 -8.06
CA ARG A 130 -17.35 1.71 -9.15
C ARG A 130 -16.39 1.44 -10.29
N ILE A 131 -16.40 0.21 -10.81
CA ILE A 131 -15.70 -0.15 -12.05
C ILE A 131 -16.74 -0.24 -13.15
N PHE A 132 -16.52 0.52 -14.23
CA PHE A 132 -17.36 0.52 -15.42
C PHE A 132 -16.70 -0.34 -16.50
N GLY A 133 -17.47 -1.26 -17.08
CA GLY A 133 -17.06 -1.94 -18.30
C GLY A 133 -17.21 -0.99 -19.48
N ILE A 134 -16.09 -0.62 -20.06
CA ILE A 134 -16.01 0.30 -21.20
C ILE A 134 -15.70 -0.51 -22.46
N ASP A 135 -16.26 -0.08 -23.60
CA ASP A 135 -15.91 -0.67 -24.88
C ASP A 135 -14.41 -0.45 -25.18
N PRO A 136 -13.63 -1.49 -25.53
CA PRO A 136 -12.23 -1.33 -25.89
C PRO A 136 -11.97 -0.27 -26.96
N SER A 137 -12.91 -0.05 -27.89
CA SER A 137 -12.79 0.99 -28.92
C SER A 137 -12.86 2.42 -28.37
N ALA A 138 -13.32 2.59 -27.13
CA ALA A 138 -13.37 3.87 -26.44
C ALA A 138 -12.12 4.12 -25.58
N MET A 139 -11.17 3.18 -25.49
CA MET A 139 -9.91 3.41 -24.78
C MET A 139 -8.99 4.30 -25.62
N ALA A 140 -8.40 5.32 -24.98
CA ALA A 140 -7.42 6.19 -25.61
C ALA A 140 -6.02 5.61 -25.40
N GLU A 141 -5.10 5.81 -26.36
CA GLU A 141 -3.69 5.57 -26.09
C GLU A 141 -3.20 6.55 -25.01
N ASP A 142 -2.64 6.01 -23.93
CA ASP A 142 -2.06 6.81 -22.86
C ASP A 142 -0.54 6.83 -23.01
N ASP A 143 0.01 7.99 -23.36
CA ASP A 143 1.47 8.23 -23.49
C ASP A 143 2.25 7.93 -22.19
N SER A 144 1.56 7.75 -21.05
CA SER A 144 2.17 7.39 -19.76
C SER A 144 2.77 5.98 -19.71
N GLN A 145 2.41 5.09 -20.65
CA GLN A 145 3.01 3.76 -20.77
C GLN A 145 4.40 3.78 -21.42
N LYS A 146 4.80 4.86 -22.11
CA LYS A 146 6.14 4.99 -22.71
C LYS A 146 7.25 5.25 -21.70
N GLU A 147 6.94 5.77 -20.52
CA GLU A 147 7.97 6.05 -19.49
C GLU A 147 8.46 4.79 -18.80
N ARG A 148 7.61 3.77 -18.61
CA ARG A 148 8.00 2.49 -17.97
C ARG A 148 9.02 1.67 -18.77
N ASN A 149 9.09 1.86 -20.08
CA ASN A 149 10.05 1.12 -20.92
C ASN A 149 11.43 1.79 -20.98
N ARG A 150 11.60 3.01 -20.47
CA ARG A 150 12.91 3.69 -20.46
C ARG A 150 13.72 3.42 -19.20
N ASP A 151 13.06 3.15 -18.07
CA ASP A 151 13.75 2.86 -16.80
C ASP A 151 14.21 1.39 -16.67
N ALA A 152 13.84 0.53 -17.64
CA ALA A 152 14.31 -0.85 -17.73
C ALA A 152 15.50 -1.04 -18.70
N GLU A 153 15.94 0.04 -19.37
CA GLU A 153 17.11 0.06 -20.26
C GLU A 153 18.18 1.04 -19.72
N VAL A 154 18.74 0.77 -18.54
CA VAL A 154 20.05 1.32 -18.12
C VAL A 154 20.84 0.27 -17.35
#